data_AF-A0A8C2LL95-F1
#
_entry.id   AF-A0A8C2LL95-F1
#
_cell.length_a   1.000
_cell.length_b   1.000
_cell.length_c   1.000
_cell.angle_alpha   90.00
_cell.angle_beta   90.00
_cell.angle_gamma   90.00
#
_symmetry.space_group_name_H-M   'P 1'
#
loop_
_entity.id
_entity.type
_entity.pdbx_description
1 polymer ?
#
loop_
_entity_poly.entity_id
_entity_poly.type
_entity_poly.pdbx_seq_one_letter_code
_entity_poly.pdbx_strand_id
1 'polypeptide(L)'
;TGRAFLFNKVVNLQYSEVQDRVMLTGRHMVRDVSCKNCNSKLGWIYEFATEDSQRYKEGRVILERALVRESEGFEEHVPSDNS
;
A
#
# COMPACT_ATOMS: atom_id res chain seq x y z
N THR A 1 12.71 -1.52 -11.52
CA THR A 1 11.53 -0.70 -11.13
C THR A 1 10.37 -1.04 -12.03
N GLY A 2 9.24 -1.44 -11.47
CA GLY A 2 8.00 -1.77 -12.22
C GLY A 2 6.91 -0.72 -11.98
N ARG A 3 5.81 -0.81 -12.73
CA ARG A 3 4.61 0.01 -12.47
C ARG A 3 4.00 -0.39 -11.13
N ALA A 4 3.59 0.60 -10.35
CA ALA A 4 2.95 0.41 -9.06
C ALA A 4 1.84 1.45 -8.86
N PHE A 5 0.91 1.15 -7.97
CA PHE A 5 -0.14 2.06 -7.54
C PHE A 5 0.18 2.58 -6.16
N LEU A 6 -0.17 3.84 -5.88
CA LEU A 6 -0.03 4.46 -4.56
C LEU A 6 -1.41 4.69 -3.96
N PHE A 7 -1.72 3.96 -2.88
CA PHE A 7 -3.02 3.99 -2.23
C PHE A 7 -2.97 4.72 -0.89
N ASN A 8 -4.03 5.48 -0.58
CA ASN A 8 -4.22 6.08 0.74
C ASN A 8 -4.64 5.04 1.79
N LYS A 9 -5.38 4.01 1.37
CA LYS A 9 -5.87 2.94 2.26
C LYS A 9 -5.90 1.62 1.51
N VAL A 10 -5.38 0.58 2.15
CA VAL A 10 -5.45 -0.82 1.70
C VAL A 10 -5.78 -1.68 2.91
N VAL A 11 -6.61 -2.70 2.72
CA VAL A 11 -7.02 -3.64 3.77
C VAL A 11 -6.44 -5.03 3.51
N ASN A 12 -6.56 -5.92 4.49
CA ASN A 12 -6.11 -7.32 4.39
C ASN A 12 -4.60 -7.49 4.15
N LEU A 13 -3.79 -6.57 4.69
CA LEU A 13 -2.32 -6.62 4.65
C LEU A 13 -1.70 -6.98 6.01
N GLN A 14 -0.58 -7.70 5.97
CA GLN A 14 0.38 -7.85 7.07
C GLN A 14 1.62 -7.02 6.77
N TYR A 15 2.19 -6.41 7.80
CA TYR A 15 3.36 -5.54 7.72
C TYR A 15 4.59 -6.24 8.32
N SER A 16 5.74 -6.10 7.67
CA SER A 16 7.02 -6.52 8.23
C SER A 16 7.52 -5.55 9.31
N GLU A 17 8.68 -5.84 9.88
CA GLU A 17 9.46 -4.84 10.61
C GLU A 17 9.85 -3.65 9.72
N VAL A 18 10.14 -2.52 10.36
CA VAL A 18 10.59 -1.30 9.67
C VAL A 18 11.98 -1.50 9.09
N GLN A 19 12.17 -1.08 7.85
CA GLN A 19 13.40 -1.18 7.09
C GLN A 19 13.81 0.19 6.56
N ASP A 20 15.10 0.47 6.63
CA ASP A 20 15.70 1.61 5.94
C ASP A 20 15.95 1.25 4.47
N ARG A 21 15.47 2.08 3.53
CA ARG A 21 15.63 1.84 2.10
C ARG A 21 16.00 3.14 1.37
N VAL A 22 17.14 3.11 0.67
CA VAL A 22 17.54 4.15 -0.27
C VAL A 22 16.87 3.90 -1.62
N MET A 23 16.14 4.89 -2.12
CA MET A 23 15.47 4.86 -3.41
C MET A 23 15.93 6.04 -4.27
N LEU A 24 15.50 6.08 -5.53
CA LEU A 24 15.81 7.21 -6.43
C LEU A 24 15.35 8.57 -5.88
N THR A 25 14.26 8.59 -5.11
CA THR A 25 13.71 9.81 -4.50
C THR A 25 14.25 10.10 -3.10
N GLY A 26 15.35 9.44 -2.69
CA GLY A 26 15.95 9.62 -1.37
C GLY A 26 15.73 8.45 -0.41
N ARG A 27 16.05 8.69 0.86
CA ARG A 27 16.02 7.69 1.94
C ARG A 27 14.64 7.63 2.60
N HIS A 28 14.14 6.42 2.82
CA HIS A 28 12.82 6.17 3.40
C HIS A 28 12.88 5.07 4.45
N MET A 29 12.04 5.18 5.47
CA MET A 29 11.70 4.07 6.36
C MET A 29 10.42 3.43 5.83
N VAL A 30 10.45 2.12 5.57
CA VAL A 30 9.35 1.39 4.95
C VAL A 30 9.07 0.08 5.67
N ARG A 31 7.85 -0.46 5.52
CA ARG A 31 7.54 -1.85 5.88
C ARG A 31 7.04 -2.56 4.63
N ASP A 32 7.56 -3.76 4.36
CA ASP A 32 6.99 -4.59 3.31
C ASP A 32 5.55 -4.97 3.69
N VAL A 33 4.68 -4.97 2.69
CA VAL A 33 3.28 -5.42 2.86
C VAL A 33 3.05 -6.72 2.11
N SER A 34 2.36 -7.64 2.78
CA SER A 34 1.98 -8.95 2.23
C SER A 34 0.50 -9.22 2.44
N CYS A 35 -0.10 -10.04 1.59
CA CYS A 35 -1.50 -10.44 1.74
C CYS A 35 -1.67 -11.30 3.00
N LYS A 36 -2.61 -10.95 3.90
CA LYS A 36 -2.89 -11.74 5.11
C LYS A 36 -3.31 -13.18 4.83
N ASN A 37 -3.86 -13.46 3.66
CA ASN A 37 -4.39 -14.79 3.33
C ASN A 37 -3.33 -15.73 2.74
N CYS A 38 -2.51 -15.23 1.81
CA CYS A 38 -1.55 -16.06 1.08
C CYS A 38 -0.08 -15.71 1.34
N ASN A 39 0.20 -14.73 2.19
CA ASN A 39 1.53 -14.24 2.56
C ASN A 39 2.41 -13.75 1.39
N SER A 40 1.84 -13.63 0.19
CA SER A 40 2.55 -13.08 -0.96
C SER A 40 2.85 -11.61 -0.70
N LYS A 41 4.12 -11.21 -0.86
CA LYS A 41 4.52 -9.80 -0.82
C LYS A 41 3.87 -9.06 -1.98
N LEU A 42 3.26 -7.92 -1.70
CA LEU A 42 2.54 -7.11 -2.70
C LEU A 42 3.19 -5.74 -2.93
N GLY A 43 4.00 -5.26 -1.97
CA GLY A 43 4.70 -3.97 -2.05
C GLY A 43 5.20 -3.51 -0.69
N TRP A 44 5.05 -2.22 -0.38
CA TRP A 44 5.47 -1.64 0.90
C TRP A 44 4.65 -0.39 1.28
N ILE A 45 4.64 -0.05 2.57
CA ILE A 45 4.15 1.24 3.11
C ILE A 45 5.34 2.14 3.43
N TYR A 46 5.17 3.45 3.23
CA TYR A 46 6.14 4.45 3.69
C TYR A 46 5.79 4.89 5.11
N GLU A 47 6.67 4.65 6.07
CA GLU A 47 6.53 5.16 7.44
C GLU A 47 7.04 6.59 7.54
N PHE A 48 8.19 6.86 6.92
CA PHE A 48 8.87 8.15 6.97
C PHE A 48 9.69 8.40 5.70
N ALA A 49 9.73 9.64 5.25
CA ALA A 49 10.60 10.09 4.18
C ALA A 49 11.54 11.20 4.69
N THR A 50 12.84 11.09 4.41
CA THR A 50 13.81 12.11 4.84
C THR A 50 13.63 13.42 4.05
N GLU A 51 13.27 13.33 2.78
CA GLU A 51 13.09 14.48 1.91
C GLU A 51 11.67 15.05 2.05
N ASP A 52 11.54 16.34 2.35
CA ASP A 52 10.23 17.01 2.50
C ASP A 52 9.34 16.86 1.26
N SER A 53 9.94 16.88 0.07
CA SER A 53 9.24 16.68 -1.21
C SER A 53 8.56 15.30 -1.34
N GLN A 54 8.95 14.33 -0.49
CA GLN A 54 8.46 12.96 -0.51
C GLN A 54 7.49 12.64 0.62
N ARG A 55 7.28 13.55 1.58
CA ARG A 55 6.41 13.33 2.75
C ARG A 55 4.96 13.03 2.41
N TYR A 56 4.51 13.42 1.22
CA TYR A 56 3.17 13.04 0.72
C TYR A 56 2.98 11.52 0.64
N LYS A 57 4.06 10.72 0.58
CA LYS A 57 4.01 9.26 0.55
C LYS A 57 3.82 8.63 1.94
N GLU A 58 4.13 9.34 3.02
CA GLU A 58 4.03 8.83 4.39
C GLU A 58 2.61 8.33 4.68
N GLY A 59 2.51 7.14 5.28
CA GLY A 59 1.26 6.43 5.51
C GLY A 59 0.62 5.79 4.28
N ARG A 60 1.17 5.98 3.07
CA ARG A 60 0.62 5.41 1.83
C ARG A 60 1.29 4.09 1.45
N VAL A 61 0.52 3.24 0.80
CA VAL A 61 0.94 1.90 0.40
C VAL A 61 1.20 1.87 -1.10
N ILE A 62 2.38 1.38 -1.49
CA ILE A 62 2.63 0.95 -2.86
C ILE A 62 2.24 -0.52 -3.02
N LEU A 63 1.49 -0.81 -4.07
CA LEU A 63 1.26 -2.18 -4.55
C LEU A 63 1.84 -2.33 -5.97
N GLU A 64 2.64 -3.36 -6.18
CA GLU A 64 3.23 -3.66 -7.48
C GLU A 64 2.16 -4.19 -8.44
N ARG A 65 2.00 -3.55 -9.59
CA ARG A 65 0.93 -3.88 -10.56
C ARG A 65 1.01 -5.33 -11.06
N ALA A 66 2.20 -5.92 -11.07
CA ALA A 66 2.39 -7.31 -11.49
C ALA A 66 1.85 -8.33 -10.47
N LEU A 67 1.62 -7.91 -9.23
CA LEU A 67 1.25 -8.78 -8.10
C LEU A 67 -0.22 -8.61 -7.68
N VAL A 68 -0.95 -7.71 -8.33
CA VAL A 68 -2.35 -7.42 -8.05
C VAL A 68 -3.19 -7.48 -9.33
N ARG A 69 -4.48 -7.78 -9.17
CA ARG A 69 -5.46 -7.73 -10.27
C ARG A 69 -6.56 -6.76 -9.89
N GLU A 70 -6.94 -5.92 -10.84
CA GLU A 70 -8.08 -5.02 -10.73
C GLU A 70 -9.33 -5.76 -11.21
N SER A 71 -10.42 -5.62 -10.47
CA SER A 71 -11.75 -6.08 -10.86
C SER A 71 -12.76 -4.99 -10.55
N GLU A 72 -13.87 -4.96 -11.29
CA GLU A 72 -15.00 -4.11 -10.92
C GLU A 72 -15.51 -4.52 -9.53
N GLY A 73 -15.92 -3.53 -8.73
CA GLY A 73 -16.25 -3.71 -7.31
C GLY A 73 -17.51 -4.55 -7.08
N PHE A 74 -17.88 -4.71 -5.81
CA PHE A 74 -19.18 -5.27 -5.45
C PHE A 74 -20.22 -4.15 -5.49
N GLU A 75 -21.44 -4.45 -5.93
CA GLU A 75 -22.57 -3.53 -5.79
C GLU A 75 -22.76 -3.21 -4.30
N GLU A 76 -22.74 -1.93 -3.94
CA GLU A 76 -23.04 -1.52 -2.56
C GLU A 76 -24.48 -1.92 -2.25
N HIS A 77 -24.65 -2.83 -1.28
CA HIS A 77 -25.96 -3.11 -0.73
C HIS A 77 -26.40 -1.91 0.11
N VAL A 78 -27.17 -1.00 -0.48
CA VAL A 78 -27.83 0.08 0.25
C VAL A 78 -28.86 -0.59 1.16
N PRO A 79 -28.70 -0.55 2.50
CA PRO A 79 -29.75 -1.02 3.39
C PRO A 79 -30.95 -0.13 3.16
N SER A 80 -32.07 -0.70 2.73
CA SER A 80 -33.35 0.01 2.71
C SER A 80 -33.71 0.36 4.15
N ASP A 81 -33.55 1.64 4.52
CA ASP A 81 -34.10 2.19 5.76
C ASP A 81 -35.59 1.87 5.82
N ASN A 82 -35.97 1.05 6.80
CA ASN A 82 -37.35 0.72 7.09
C ASN A 82 -37.69 1.32 8.45
N SER A 83 -38.16 2.57 8.45
CA SER A 83 -38.83 3.24 9.57
C SER A 83 -39.75 4.33 9.05
#